data_AF-A0A502RYQ3-F1
#
_entry.id   AF-A0A502RYQ3-F1
#
_cell.length_a   1.000
_cell.length_b   1.000
_cell.length_c   1.000
_cell.angle_alpha   90.00
_cell.angle_beta   90.00
_cell.angle_gamma   90.00
#
_symmetry.space_group_name_H-M   'P 1'
#
loop_
_entity.id
_entity.type
_entity.pdbx_description
1 polymer ?
#
loop_
_entity_poly.entity_id
_entity_poly.type
_entity_poly.pdbx_seq_one_letter_code
_entity_poly.pdbx_strand_id
1 'polypeptide(L)' 'MKMRHNGSATPEQLAILAAALKELGADLPLTSPERESLAAEIMSLFENGIETLEEIKTALSKR' A
#
# COMPACT_ATOMS: atom_id res chain seq x y z
N MET A 1 1.51 -13.77 -16.55
CA MET A 1 1.52 -13.05 -15.26
C MET A 1 0.21 -13.34 -14.53
N LYS A 2 0.25 -14.08 -13.42
CA LYS A 2 -0.96 -14.32 -12.61
C LYS A 2 -1.14 -13.13 -11.67
N MET A 3 -1.92 -12.14 -12.08
CA MET A 3 -2.50 -11.20 -11.12
C MET A 3 -3.59 -11.96 -10.36
N ARG A 4 -3.24 -12.50 -9.21
CA ARG A 4 -4.20 -13.00 -8.23
C ARG A 4 -4.05 -12.16 -6.97
N HIS A 5 -4.46 -10.91 -7.04
CA HIS A 5 -4.72 -10.12 -5.84
C HIS A 5 -6.16 -10.40 -5.41
N ASN A 6 -6.38 -11.56 -4.79
CA ASN A 6 -7.60 -11.83 -4.01
C ASN A 6 -7.40 -11.36 -2.56
N GLY A 7 -6.63 -10.29 -2.36
CA GLY A 7 -6.46 -9.67 -1.06
C GLY A 7 -7.76 -8.92 -0.73
N SER A 8 -8.52 -9.42 0.24
CA SER A 8 -9.59 -8.65 0.84
C SER A 8 -8.96 -7.67 1.84
N ALA A 9 -9.00 -6.38 1.53
CA ALA A 9 -8.71 -5.35 2.53
C ALA A 9 -9.98 -5.08 3.34
N THR A 10 -9.86 -4.99 4.66
CA THR A 10 -10.94 -4.48 5.50
C THR A 10 -11.17 -2.98 5.20
N PRO A 11 -12.34 -2.41 5.54
CA PRO A 11 -12.57 -0.97 5.41
C PRO A 11 -11.49 -0.13 6.10
N GLU A 12 -10.98 -0.59 7.24
CA GLU A 12 -9.88 0.03 7.99
C GLU A 12 -8.58 -0.01 7.18
N GLN A 13 -8.23 -1.16 6.62
CA GLN A 13 -7.04 -1.30 5.76
C GLN A 13 -7.14 -0.44 4.49
N LEU A 14 -8.34 -0.29 3.91
CA LEU A 14 -8.56 0.62 2.78
C LEU A 14 -8.38 2.09 3.18
N ALA A 15 -8.82 2.49 4.38
CA ALA A 15 -8.60 3.84 4.88
C ALA A 15 -7.11 4.12 5.09
N ILE A 16 -6.36 3.14 5.62
CA ILE A 16 -4.92 3.23 5.80
C ILE A 16 -4.19 3.25 4.44
N LEU A 17 -4.60 2.42 3.48
CA LEU A 17 -4.08 2.43 2.12
C LEU A 17 -4.26 3.79 1.46
N ALA A 18 -5.46 4.37 1.58
CA ALA A 18 -5.76 5.69 1.03
C ALA A 18 -4.90 6.78 1.68
N ALA A 19 -4.70 6.73 3.00
CA ALA A 19 -3.81 7.65 3.71
C ALA A 19 -2.34 7.47 3.27
N ALA A 20 -1.86 6.22 3.17
CA ALA A 20 -0.51 5.90 2.73
C ALA A 20 -0.25 6.36 1.29
N LEU A 21 -1.18 6.14 0.36
CA LEU A 21 -1.05 6.61 -1.02
C LEU A 21 -1.16 8.14 -1.13
N LYS A 22 -1.91 8.79 -0.24
CA LYS A 22 -1.99 10.24 -0.18
C LYS A 22 -0.70 10.88 0.33
N GLU A 23 0.00 10.24 1.27
CA GLU A 23 1.24 10.77 1.83
C GLU A 23 2.49 10.35 1.05
N LEU A 24 2.61 9.07 0.72
CA LEU A 24 3.79 8.48 0.07
C LEU A 24 3.71 8.54 -1.46
N GLY A 25 2.50 8.53 -2.00
CA GLY A 25 2.23 8.64 -3.44
C GLY A 25 1.75 10.01 -3.87
N ALA A 26 1.88 11.05 -3.03
CA ALA A 26 1.40 12.40 -3.33
C ALA A 26 1.95 12.94 -4.65
N ASP A 27 3.25 12.71 -4.87
CA ASP A 27 3.99 13.22 -6.02
C ASP A 27 3.91 12.28 -7.24
N LEU A 28 3.29 11.11 -7.11
CA LEU A 28 3.15 10.14 -8.18
C LEU A 28 1.86 10.34 -8.97
N PRO A 29 1.91 10.42 -10.31
CA PRO A 29 0.71 10.46 -11.13
C PRO A 29 -0.24 9.29 -10.83
N LEU A 30 -1.56 9.53 -10.93
CA LEU A 30 -2.58 8.51 -10.62
C LEU A 30 -2.43 7.23 -11.46
N THR A 31 -1.93 7.36 -12.68
CA THR A 31 -1.74 6.26 -13.63
C THR A 31 -0.28 5.80 -13.72
N SER A 32 0.57 6.23 -12.78
CA SER A 32 1.99 5.88 -12.82
C SER A 32 2.18 4.43 -12.35
N PRO A 33 3.01 3.63 -13.04
CA PRO A 33 3.35 2.27 -12.61
C PRO A 33 3.96 2.23 -11.21
N GLU A 34 4.64 3.30 -10.81
CA GLU A 34 5.23 3.46 -9.47
C GLU A 34 4.14 3.56 -8.41
N ARG A 35 3.03 4.26 -8.70
CA ARG A 35 1.89 4.37 -7.78
C ARG A 35 1.15 3.03 -7.63
N GLU A 36 1.01 2.29 -8.73
CA GLU A 36 0.46 0.93 -8.71
C GLU A 36 1.36 -0.03 -7.92
N SER A 37 2.67 0.08 -8.11
CA SER A 37 3.66 -0.72 -7.37
C SER A 37 3.62 -0.41 -5.87
N LEU A 38 3.53 0.87 -5.50
CA LEU A 38 3.37 1.30 -4.10
C LEU A 38 2.09 0.74 -3.48
N ALA A 39 0.97 0.78 -4.19
CA ALA A 39 -0.28 0.20 -3.70
C ALA A 39 -0.18 -1.32 -3.51
N ALA A 40 0.44 -2.03 -4.44
CA ALA A 40 0.67 -3.47 -4.34
C ALA A 40 1.59 -3.83 -3.16
N GLU A 41 2.63 -3.03 -2.91
CA GLU A 41 3.52 -3.20 -1.76
C GLU A 41 2.78 -3.00 -0.44
N ILE A 42 2.00 -1.93 -0.31
CA ILE A 42 1.19 -1.68 0.90
C ILE A 42 0.20 -2.82 1.14
N MET A 43 -0.45 -3.33 0.09
CA MET A 43 -1.34 -4.48 0.21
C MET A 43 -0.62 -5.75 0.68
N SER A 44 0.60 -5.99 0.20
CA SER A 44 1.42 -7.11 0.69
C SER A 44 1.84 -6.93 2.15
N LEU A 45 2.04 -5.69 2.62
CA LEU A 45 2.31 -5.42 4.04
C LEU A 45 1.11 -5.78 4.91
N PHE A 46 -0.12 -5.50 4.47
CA PHE A 46 -1.33 -5.95 5.19
C PHE A 46 -1.40 -7.47 5.29
N GLU A 47 -1.05 -8.20 4.24
CA GLU A 47 -0.99 -9.67 4.26
C GLU A 47 0.08 -10.20 5.24
N ASN A 48 1.12 -9.41 5.52
CA ASN A 48 2.16 -9.73 6.50
C ASN A 48 1.81 -9.29 7.93
N GLY A 49 0.58 -8.81 8.17
CA GLY A 49 0.10 -8.42 9.50
C GLY A 49 0.48 -7.01 9.93
N ILE A 50 0.91 -6.15 9.00
CA ILE A 50 1.01 -4.72 9.27
C ILE A 50 -0.40 -4.13 9.29
N GLU A 51 -0.72 -3.29 10.26
CA GLU A 51 -2.05 -2.73 10.42
C GLU A 51 -2.06 -1.20 10.53
N THR A 52 -0.88 -0.55 10.55
CA THR A 52 -0.79 0.89 10.77
C THR A 52 0.02 1.62 9.70
N LEU A 53 -0.30 2.90 9.52
CA LEU A 53 0.43 3.78 8.60
C LEU A 53 1.91 3.95 9.01
N GLU A 54 2.20 4.01 10.31
CA GLU A 54 3.57 4.16 10.82
C GLU A 54 4.42 2.90 10.53
N GLU A 55 3.83 1.72 10.70
CA GLU A 55 4.49 0.46 10.34
C GLU A 55 4.72 0.35 8.84
N ILE A 56 3.75 0.75 8.00
CA ILE A 56 3.93 0.82 6.54
C ILE A 56 5.11 1.71 6.18
N LYS A 57 5.15 2.93 6.73
CA LYS A 57 6.27 3.87 6.52
C LYS A 57 7.60 3.27 6.94
N THR A 58 7.63 2.63 8.10
CA THR A 58 8.83 1.99 8.64
C THR A 58 9.29 0.83 7.75
N ALA A 59 8.36 -0.01 7.29
CA ALA A 59 8.65 -1.14 6.43
C ALA A 59 9.19 -0.69 5.06
N LEU A 60 8.59 0.35 4.47
CA LEU A 60 9.04 0.93 3.21
C LEU A 60 10.38 1.69 3.35
N SER A 61 10.63 2.31 4.51
CA SER A 61 11.89 3.05 4.77
C SER A 61 13.08 2.14 5.10
N LYS A 62 12.82 0.88 5.50
CA LYS A 62 13.87 -0.14 5.76
C LYS A 62 14.38 -0.81 4.48
N ARG A 63 13.86 -0.40 3.32
CA ARG A 63 14.22 -0.94 2.01
C ARG A 63 15.47 -0.28 1.45
#